data_AF-A0A0C3Q0Q0-F1
#
_entry.id   AF-A0A0C3Q0Q0-F1
#
_cell.length_a   1.000
_cell.length_b   1.000
_cell.length_c   1.000
_cell.angle_alpha   90.00
_cell.angle_beta   90.00
_cell.angle_gamma   90.00
#
_symmetry.space_group_name_H-M   'P 1'
#
loop_
_entity.id
_entity.type
_entity.pdbx_description
1 polymer ?
#
loop_
_entity_poly.entity_id
_entity_poly.type
_entity_poly.pdbx_seq_one_letter_code
_entity_poly.pdbx_strand_id
1 'polypeptide(L)' 'FHAVRQGYLPLIRKRLTGPEQQAIHAGQVFVWTDREGSLERWTDSHNWSPSRVRGSFLMYEE' A
#
# COMPACT_ATOMS: atom_id res chain seq x y z
N PHE A 1 6.39 4.16 9.23
CA PHE A 1 6.98 2.90 9.71
C PHE A 1 7.11 2.79 11.23
N HIS A 2 7.61 3.80 11.96
CA HIS A 2 7.83 3.69 13.42
C HIS A 2 6.56 3.34 14.22
N ALA A 3 5.44 4.04 13.99
CA ALA A 3 4.18 3.77 14.68
C ALA A 3 3.63 2.35 14.45
N VAL A 4 3.77 1.83 13.22
CA VAL A 4 3.41 0.43 12.89
C VAL A 4 4.31 -0.55 13.62
N ARG A 5 5.63 -0.29 13.66
CA ARG A 5 6.60 -1.12 14.41
C ARG A 5 6.30 -1.15 15.91
N GLN A 6 5.77 -0.07 16.46
CA GLN A 6 5.35 0.01 17.87
C GLN A 6 3.95 -0.57 18.12
N GLY A 7 3.22 -0.99 17.08
CA GLY A 7 1.87 -1.55 17.19
C GLY A 7 0.75 -0.52 17.34
N TYR A 8 1.06 0.78 17.25
CA TYR A 8 0.04 1.85 17.33
C TYR A 8 -0.83 1.94 16.07
N LEU A 9 -0.30 1.51 14.92
CA LEU A 9 -1.02 1.44 13.65
C LEU A 9 -0.96 0.02 13.09
N PRO A 10 -2.01 -0.46 12.42
CA PRO A 10 -2.03 -1.81 11.88
C PRO A 10 -1.02 -1.99 10.74
N LEU A 11 -0.40 -3.15 10.69
CA LEU A 11 0.34 -3.64 9.53
C LEU A 11 -0.61 -4.45 8.64
N ILE A 12 -0.62 -4.15 7.35
CA ILE A 12 -1.36 -4.95 6.37
C ILE A 12 -0.62 -6.27 6.16
N ARG A 13 -1.30 -7.39 6.46
CA ARG A 13 -0.74 -8.76 6.41
C ARG A 13 -1.35 -9.65 5.35
N LYS A 14 -2.35 -9.16 4.62
CA LYS A 14 -3.07 -9.87 3.57
C LYS A 14 -3.45 -8.90 2.47
N ARG A 15 -3.75 -9.41 1.28
CA ARG A 15 -4.31 -8.60 0.19
C ARG A 15 -5.65 -8.02 0.61
N LEU A 16 -5.92 -6.80 0.17
CA LEU A 16 -7.23 -6.20 0.31
C LEU A 16 -8.26 -6.99 -0.50
N THR A 17 -9.44 -7.15 0.08
CA THR A 17 -10.63 -7.68 -0.59
C THR A 17 -11.25 -6.61 -1.49
N GLY A 18 -12.15 -7.02 -2.40
CA GLY A 18 -12.84 -6.08 -3.31
C GLY A 18 -13.48 -4.87 -2.60
N PRO A 19 -14.24 -5.06 -1.50
CA PRO A 19 -14.79 -3.93 -0.73
C PRO A 19 -13.73 -3.02 -0.11
N GLU A 20 -12.63 -3.58 0.40
CA GLU A 20 -11.53 -2.78 0.97
C GLU A 20 -10.78 -1.99 -0.10
N GLN A 21 -10.62 -2.55 -1.31
CA GLN A 21 -10.04 -1.85 -2.47
C GLN A 21 -10.92 -0.67 -2.90
N GLN A 22 -12.24 -0.86 -2.93
CA GLN A 22 -13.20 0.20 -3.27
C GLN A 22 -13.25 1.33 -2.22
N ALA A 23 -12.83 1.05 -0.99
CA ALA A 23 -12.76 2.04 0.08
C ALA A 23 -11.48 2.90 0.05
N ILE A 24 -10.57 2.65 -0.90
CA ILE A 24 -9.32 3.42 -1.03
C ILE A 24 -9.64 4.85 -1.47
N HIS A 25 -9.05 5.83 -0.79
CA HIS A 25 -9.22 7.24 -1.10
C HIS A 25 -8.01 8.07 -0.65
N ALA A 26 -7.98 9.33 -1.12
CA ALA A 26 -6.90 10.27 -0.83
C ALA A 26 -6.65 10.44 0.68
N GLY A 27 -5.38 10.45 1.08
CA GLY A 27 -4.94 10.63 2.47
C GLY A 27 -4.68 9.33 3.23
N GLN A 28 -5.03 8.17 2.67
CA GLN A 28 -4.72 6.88 3.28
C GLN A 28 -3.26 6.48 3.06
N VAL A 29 -2.69 5.78 4.05
CA VAL A 29 -1.32 5.26 4.02
C VAL A 29 -1.34 3.80 4.44
N PHE A 30 -0.87 2.93 3.54
CA PHE A 30 -0.79 1.49 3.77
C PHE A 30 0.66 1.07 3.99
N VAL A 31 0.88 0.17 4.94
CA VAL A 31 2.20 -0.37 5.26
C VAL A 31 2.09 -1.89 5.34
N TRP A 32 2.95 -2.59 4.61
CA TRP A 32 3.06 -4.05 4.62
C TRP A 32 4.53 -4.48 4.63
N THR A 33 4.76 -5.78 4.81
CA THR A 33 6.09 -6.41 4.74
C THR A 33 6.03 -7.60 3.80
N ASP A 34 7.06 -7.79 2.99
CA ASP A 34 7.23 -8.94 2.10
C ASP A 34 7.58 -10.23 2.88
N ARG A 35 8.14 -10.09 4.09
CA ARG A 35 8.58 -11.21 4.94
C ARG A 35 7.49 -12.19 5.36
N GLU A 36 6.22 -11.77 5.36
CA GLU A 36 5.08 -12.62 5.71
C GLU A 36 4.43 -13.28 4.47
N GLY A 37 5.02 -13.09 3.28
CA GLY A 37 4.79 -13.91 2.08
C GLY A 37 3.48 -13.68 1.31
N SER A 38 2.54 -12.88 1.81
CA SER A 38 1.24 -12.69 1.15
C SER A 38 1.20 -11.55 0.12
N LEU A 39 2.15 -10.60 0.21
CA LEU A 39 2.08 -9.33 -0.52
C LEU A 39 3.48 -8.79 -0.88
N GLU A 40 4.02 -9.22 -2.02
CA GLU A 40 5.28 -8.66 -2.56
C GLU A 40 5.04 -7.33 -3.30
N ARG A 41 3.87 -7.18 -3.92
CA ARG A 41 3.45 -5.99 -4.66
C ARG A 41 2.06 -5.58 -4.24
N TRP A 42 1.88 -4.27 -4.05
CA TRP A 42 0.57 -3.66 -3.82
C TRP A 42 -0.32 -3.80 -5.05
N THR A 43 -1.61 -4.07 -4.81
CA THR A 43 -2.64 -4.19 -5.84
C THR A 43 -3.95 -3.65 -5.28
N ASP A 44 -4.44 -2.55 -5.84
CA ASP A 44 -5.63 -1.82 -5.41
C ASP A 44 -6.71 -1.72 -6.47
N SER A 45 -6.60 -2.47 -7.57
CA SER A 45 -7.54 -2.47 -8.71
C SER A 45 -7.64 -1.17 -9.50
N HIS A 46 -6.79 -0.17 -9.23
CA HIS A 46 -6.72 1.07 -10.01
C HIS A 46 -5.77 0.90 -11.19
N ASN A 47 -6.06 1.60 -12.29
CA ASN A 47 -5.18 1.67 -13.45
C ASN A 47 -4.18 2.79 -13.23
N TRP A 48 -2.90 2.45 -13.10
CA TRP A 48 -1.85 3.43 -12.82
C TRP A 48 -1.01 3.71 -14.06
N SER A 49 -0.58 4.96 -14.20
CA SER A 49 0.43 5.37 -15.17
C SER A 49 1.75 4.60 -14.99
N PRO A 50 2.68 4.64 -15.96
CA PRO A 50 4.06 4.22 -15.71
C PRO A 50 4.67 5.01 -14.54
N SER A 51 5.60 4.38 -13.81
CA SER A 51 6.21 4.97 -12.63
C SER A 51 7.09 6.17 -12.98
N ARG A 52 7.06 7.19 -12.11
CA ARG A 52 7.98 8.33 -12.13
C ARG A 52 8.76 8.40 -10.83
N VAL A 53 10.08 8.56 -10.92
CA VAL A 53 10.95 8.67 -9.73
C VAL A 53 10.91 10.10 -9.21
N ARG A 54 10.63 10.27 -7.91
CA ARG A 54 10.75 11.56 -7.20
C ARG A 54 11.50 11.34 -5.90
N GLY A 55 12.80 11.62 -5.90
CA GLY A 55 13.68 11.30 -4.78
C GLY A 55 13.67 9.80 -4.50
N SER A 56 13.34 9.41 -3.26
CA SER A 56 13.27 7.99 -2.86
C SER A 56 11.91 7.33 -3.13
N PHE A 57 11.00 7.99 -3.85
CA PHE A 57 9.63 7.51 -4.09
C PHE A 57 9.37 7.20 -5.56
N LEU A 58 8.52 6.20 -5.79
CA LEU A 58 7.87 5.97 -7.08
C LEU A 58 6.47 6.58 -7.02
N MET A 59 6.17 7.44 -7.98
CA MET A 59 4.89 8.12 -8.12
C MET A 59 4.16 7.56 -9.33
N TYR A 60 2.84 7.47 -9.20
CA TYR A 60 1.91 7.00 -10.21
C TYR A 60 0.74 7.99 -10.26
N GLU A 61 0.21 8.24 -11.46
CA GLU A 61 -1.02 9.00 -11.68
C GLU A 61 -2.12 8.01 -12.10
N GLU A 62 -3.34 8.21 -11.63
CA GLU A 62 -4.52 7.44 -12.07
C GLU A 62 -5.05 7.96 -13.41
#